data_AF-R6RPV7-F1
#
_entry.id   AF-R6RPV7-F1
#
_cell.length_a   1.000
_cell.length_b   1.000
_cell.length_c   1.000
_cell.angle_alpha   90.00
_cell.angle_beta   90.00
_cell.angle_gamma   90.00
#
_symmetry.space_group_name_H-M   'P 1'
#
loop_
_entity.id
_entity.type
_entity.pdbx_description
1 polymer ?
#
loop_
_entity_poly.entity_id
_entity_poly.type
_entity_poly.pdbx_seq_one_letter_code
_entity_poly.pdbx_strand_id
1 'polypeptide(L)' 'MQMCPFCDKVYDESEYSRCPYCSGELEDDTGERYFKNCPNCGGIMYWDDEWECTNCGETIDSDEDDNDGIIEG' A
#
# COMPACT_ATOMS: atom_id res chain seq x y z
N MET A 1 0.88 -23.38 9.04
CA MET A 1 0.08 -22.21 8.61
C MET A 1 -0.66 -21.62 9.81
N GLN A 2 -0.31 -20.40 10.19
CA GLN A 2 -0.84 -19.62 11.30
C GLN A 2 -1.33 -18.27 10.82
N MET A 3 -2.46 -17.78 11.35
CA MET A 3 -2.98 -16.45 11.06
C MET A 3 -2.44 -15.44 12.07
N CYS A 4 -1.87 -14.35 11.57
CA CYS A 4 -1.36 -13.28 12.40
C CYS A 4 -2.53 -12.50 13.03
N PRO A 5 -2.59 -12.31 14.35
CA PRO A 5 -3.66 -11.56 15.01
C PRO A 5 -3.54 -10.03 14.82
N PHE A 6 -2.49 -9.55 14.16
CA PHE A 6 -2.23 -8.12 13.97
C PHE A 6 -2.56 -7.63 12.55
N CYS A 7 -2.33 -8.46 11.54
CA CYS A 7 -2.58 -8.13 10.12
C CYS A 7 -3.52 -9.12 9.43
N ASP A 8 -4.03 -10.12 10.16
CA ASP A 8 -4.92 -11.18 9.68
C ASP A 8 -4.36 -12.01 8.50
N LYS A 9 -3.06 -11.86 8.17
CA LYS A 9 -2.36 -12.62 7.14
C LYS A 9 -1.97 -14.01 7.65
N VAL A 10 -2.10 -15.02 6.78
CA VAL A 10 -1.67 -16.38 7.08
C VAL A 10 -0.22 -16.56 6.65
N TYR A 11 0.63 -17.03 7.55
CA TYR A 11 2.04 -17.35 7.29
C TYR A 11 2.37 -18.76 7.77
N ASP A 12 3.44 -19.37 7.26
CA ASP A 12 3.87 -20.67 7.77
C ASP A 12 4.83 -20.55 8.95
N GLU A 13 4.43 -21.06 10.11
CA GLU A 13 5.24 -21.03 11.33
C GLU A 13 6.47 -21.94 11.27
N SER A 14 6.52 -22.89 10.33
CA SER A 14 7.70 -23.76 10.13
C SER A 14 8.83 -23.01 9.43
N GLU A 15 8.49 -22.01 8.61
CA GLU A 15 9.46 -21.14 7.94
C GLU A 15 9.74 -19.87 8.77
N TYR A 16 8.71 -19.27 9.38
CA TYR A 16 8.84 -18.01 10.11
C TYR A 16 8.38 -18.16 11.56
N SER A 17 9.29 -17.91 12.50
CA SER A 17 8.97 -17.94 13.95
C SER A 17 8.12 -16.76 14.42
N ARG A 18 7.97 -15.72 13.59
CA ARG A 18 7.19 -14.50 13.84
C ARG A 18 6.36 -14.22 12.59
N CYS A 19 5.31 -13.40 12.68
CA CYS A 19 4.58 -12.99 11.49
C CYS A 19 5.52 -12.20 10.56
N PRO A 20 5.86 -12.73 9.38
CA PRO A 20 6.83 -12.09 8.49
C PRO A 20 6.31 -10.79 7.88
N TYR A 21 4.99 -10.67 7.72
CA TYR A 21 4.32 -9.45 7.26
C TYR A 21 4.39 -8.31 8.29
N CYS A 22 4.38 -8.63 9.59
CA CYS A 22 4.52 -7.63 10.65
C CYS A 22 5.98 -7.33 11.01
N SER A 23 6.89 -8.30 10.80
CA SER A 23 8.33 -8.09 10.99
C SER A 23 9.02 -7.46 9.79
N GLY A 24 8.32 -7.32 8.66
CA GLY A 24 8.89 -6.83 7.39
C GLY A 24 9.86 -7.82 6.74
N GLU A 25 9.87 -9.09 7.18
CA GLU A 25 10.69 -10.16 6.59
C GLU A 25 10.07 -10.76 5.34
N LEU A 26 8.74 -10.66 5.22
CA LEU A 26 8.05 -10.75 3.96
C LEU A 26 7.50 -9.37 3.66
N GLU A 27 7.89 -8.81 2.53
CA GLU A 27 7.23 -7.66 1.95
C GLU A 27 5.74 -8.01 1.81
N ASP A 28 4.88 -7.37 2.62
CA ASP A 28 3.44 -7.40 2.38
C ASP A 28 3.18 -6.49 1.20
N ASP A 29 3.58 -6.91 0.00
CA ASP A 29 3.42 -6.13 -1.23
C ASP A 29 3.65 -4.62 -0.96
N THR A 30 4.70 -4.32 -0.18
CA THR A 30 5.12 -2.94 0.09
C THR A 30 6.03 -2.52 -1.05
N GLY A 31 5.72 -3.02 -2.25
CA GLY A 31 6.26 -2.55 -3.50
C GLY A 31 5.93 -1.07 -3.57
N GLU A 32 6.96 -0.29 -3.87
CA GLU A 32 6.95 1.13 -4.22
C GLU A 32 5.53 1.66 -4.44
N ARG A 33 4.86 2.09 -3.36
CA ARG A 33 3.47 2.51 -3.47
C ARG A 33 3.47 3.95 -3.91
N TYR A 34 3.24 4.16 -5.20
CA TYR A 34 3.13 5.49 -5.78
C TYR A 34 1.98 6.25 -5.11
N PHE A 35 2.29 7.45 -4.63
CA PHE A 35 1.30 8.34 -4.03
C PHE A 35 1.23 9.64 -4.79
N LYS A 36 0.03 10.24 -4.78
CA LYS A 36 -0.23 11.54 -5.36
C LYS A 36 -1.08 12.36 -4.41
N ASN A 37 -0.82 13.66 -4.34
CA ASN A 37 -1.66 14.58 -3.60
C ASN A 37 -2.81 15.02 -4.48
N CYS A 38 -4.02 14.89 -3.95
CA CYS A 38 -5.21 15.37 -4.61
C CYS A 38 -5.12 16.89 -4.77
N PRO A 39 -5.20 17.43 -6.01
CA PRO A 39 -5.14 18.88 -6.24
C PRO A 39 -6.37 19.62 -5.69
N ASN A 40 -7.47 18.90 -5.44
CA ASN A 40 -8.73 19.46 -4.95
C ASN A 40 -8.74 19.62 -3.41
N CYS A 41 -8.31 18.59 -2.68
CA CYS A 41 -8.40 18.58 -1.21
C CYS A 41 -7.06 18.43 -0.47
N GLY A 42 -5.95 18.18 -1.18
CA GLY A 42 -4.65 17.88 -0.57
C GLY A 42 -4.58 16.53 0.13
N GLY A 43 -5.57 15.65 -0.07
CA GLY A 43 -5.57 14.28 0.45
C GLY A 43 -4.60 13.39 -0.31
N ILE A 44 -4.16 12.30 0.32
CA ILE A 44 -3.28 11.31 -0.32
C ILE A 44 -4.13 10.35 -1.17
N MET A 45 -3.70 10.14 -2.40
CA MET A 45 -4.24 9.18 -3.37
C MET A 45 -3.16 8.13 -3.62
N TYR A 46 -3.57 6.88 -3.76
CA TYR A 46 -2.68 5.77 -4.09
C TYR A 46 -3.02 5.28 -5.50
N TRP A 47 -2.01 4.85 -6.25
CA TRP A 47 -2.24 4.28 -7.57
C TRP A 47 -2.93 2.92 -7.46
N ASP A 48 -4.10 2.79 -8.09
CA ASP A 48 -4.91 1.56 -8.15
C ASP A 48 -5.57 1.50 -9.54
N ASP A 49 -4.74 1.36 -10.59
CA ASP A 49 -5.08 1.52 -12.03
C ASP A 49 -5.53 2.92 -12.48
N GLU A 50 -6.13 3.71 -11.58
CA GLU A 50 -6.48 5.12 -11.73
C GLU A 50 -6.17 5.86 -10.41
N TRP A 51 -5.86 7.16 -10.51
CA TRP A 51 -5.73 8.01 -9.32
C TRP A 51 -7.12 8.44 -8.82
N GLU A 52 -7.68 7.77 -7.81
CA GLU A 52 -8.94 8.19 -7.17
C GLU A 52 -8.70 8.72 -5.74
N CYS A 53 -9.27 9.89 -5.45
CA CYS A 53 -9.22 10.48 -4.13
C CYS A 53 -10.40 9.98 -3.29
N THR A 54 -10.12 9.10 -2.35
CA THR A 54 -11.11 8.62 -1.39
C THR A 54 -11.68 9.71 -0.46
N ASN A 55 -11.04 10.87 -0.38
CA ASN A 55 -11.47 11.98 0.49
C ASN A 55 -12.52 12.89 -0.19
N CYS A 56 -12.38 13.15 -1.49
CA CYS A 56 -13.26 14.09 -2.22
C CYS A 56 -13.90 13.52 -3.49
N GLY A 57 -13.52 12.31 -3.91
CA GLY A 57 -14.00 11.66 -5.14
C GLY A 57 -13.41 12.22 -6.42
N GLU A 58 -12.35 13.04 -6.34
CA GLU A 58 -11.61 13.50 -7.52
C GLU A 58 -10.89 12.32 -8.17
N THR A 59 -11.02 12.13 -9.48
CA THR A 59 -10.25 11.15 -10.25
C THR A 59 -9.28 11.85 -11.20
N ILE A 60 -8.09 11.29 -11.38
CA ILE A 60 -7.08 11.80 -12.30
C ILE A 60 -6.74 10.69 -13.28
N ASP A 61 -7.13 10.90 -14.54
CA ASP A 61 -6.76 10.05 -15.68
C ASP A 61 -5.31 10.40 -16.08
N SER A 62 -4.34 9.88 -15.33
CA SER A 62 -2.90 10.00 -15.60
C SER A 62 -2.19 8.68 -15.30
N ASP A 63 -0.99 8.48 -15.83
CA ASP A 63 -0.22 7.26 -15.63
C ASP A 63 0.36 7.15 -14.20
N GLU A 64 0.91 5.98 -13.85
CA GLU A 64 1.57 5.74 -12.56
C GLU A 64 2.83 6.61 -12.35
N ASP A 65 3.47 7.04 -13.45
CA ASP A 65 4.67 7.90 -13.45
C ASP A 65 4.36 9.33 -13.01
N ASP A 66 3.10 9.79 -13.18
CA ASP A 66 2.62 11.09 -12.70
C ASP A 66 2.34 11.08 -11.18
N ASN A 67 3.26 10.54 -10.38
CA ASN A 67 3.17 10.50 -8.92
C ASN A 67 3.92 11.68 -8.27
N ASP A 68 3.51 12.05 -7.05
CA ASP A 68 4.23 13.05 -6.24
C ASP A 68 5.37 12.43 -5.42
N GLY A 69 5.43 11.10 -5.40
CA GLY A 69 6.53 10.34 -4.83
C GLY A 69 6.16 8.87 -4.62
N ILE A 70 7.12 8.17 -4.04
CA ILE A 70 7.03 6.74 -3.71
C ILE A 70 7.15 6.62 -2.20
N ILE A 71 6.22 5.90 -1.57
CA ILE A 71 6.38 5.53 -0.16
C ILE A 71 7.18 4.24 -0.13
N GLU A 72 8.47 4.38 0.20
CA GLU A 72 9.32 3.24 0.57
C GLU A 72 8.99 2.83 2.01
N GLY A 73 8.61 1.55 2.18
CA GLY A 73 8.23 0.96 3.47
C GLY A 73 9.39 0.74 4.42
#